data_AF-A0A1K2I106-F1
#
_entry.id   AF-A0A1K2I106-F1
#
_cell.length_a   1.000
_cell.length_b   1.000
_cell.length_c   1.000
_cell.angle_alpha   90.00
_cell.angle_beta   90.00
_cell.angle_gamma   90.00
#
_symmetry.space_group_name_H-M   'P 1'
#
loop_
_entity.id
_entity.type
_entity.pdbx_description
1 polymer ?
#
loop_
_entity_poly.entity_id
_entity_poly.type
_entity_poly.pdbx_seq_one_letter_code
_entity_poly.pdbx_strand_id
1 'polypeptide(L)'
;MAETTPPDIAALSFEAALAELETIVGRLESGQAPLKESIALYERGAALRAHCESQLKAAEARIEKIMLDKDGQPVGTEPLDPDTR
;
A
#
# COMPACT_ATOMS: atom_id res chain seq x y z
N MET A 1 14.34 1.05 -8.95
CA MET A 1 14.20 2.51 -9.10
C MET A 1 12.99 2.91 -8.28
N ALA A 2 13.12 3.85 -7.35
CA ALA A 2 12.01 4.25 -6.49
C ALA A 2 11.00 5.04 -7.34
N GLU A 3 9.91 4.40 -7.75
CA GLU A 3 8.73 5.12 -8.24
C GLU A 3 8.27 6.03 -7.10
N THR A 4 8.54 7.32 -7.25
CA THR A 4 8.14 8.32 -6.27
C THR A 4 6.66 8.55 -6.53
N THR A 5 5.80 7.99 -5.69
CA THR A 5 4.35 8.21 -5.79
C THR A 5 4.08 9.71 -5.78
N PRO A 6 3.39 10.25 -6.81
CA PRO A 6 3.03 11.66 -6.86
C PRO A 6 2.31 12.13 -5.59
N PRO A 7 2.56 13.37 -5.12
CA PRO A 7 2.05 13.85 -3.83
C PRO A 7 0.52 13.94 -3.78
N ASP A 8 -0.13 14.14 -4.93
CA ASP A 8 -1.60 14.10 -5.03
C ASP A 8 -2.13 12.68 -4.79
N ILE A 9 -1.46 11.66 -5.34
CA ILE A 9 -1.83 10.26 -5.14
C ILE A 9 -1.54 9.82 -3.71
N ALA A 10 -0.42 10.24 -3.14
CA ALA A 10 -0.04 9.92 -1.75
C ALA A 10 -1.05 10.44 -0.71
N ALA A 11 -1.82 11.48 -1.04
CA ALA A 11 -2.85 12.04 -0.19
C ALA A 11 -4.23 11.33 -0.30
N LEU A 12 -4.40 10.42 -1.27
CA LEU A 12 -5.66 9.71 -1.48
C LEU A 12 -5.87 8.60 -0.44
N SER A 13 -7.13 8.40 -0.02
CA SER A 13 -7.53 7.17 0.67
C SER A 13 -7.43 5.97 -0.28
N PHE A 14 -7.43 4.76 0.27
CA PHE A 14 -7.45 3.54 -0.52
C PHE A 14 -8.64 3.49 -1.49
N GLU A 15 -9.85 3.80 -1.01
CA GLU A 15 -11.08 3.77 -1.80
C GLU A 15 -11.05 4.81 -2.93
N ALA A 16 -10.54 6.01 -2.65
CA ALA A 16 -10.42 7.06 -3.65
C ALA A 16 -9.40 6.68 -4.74
N ALA A 17 -8.23 6.16 -4.34
CA ALA A 17 -7.22 5.71 -5.28
C ALA A 17 -7.69 4.51 -6.13
N LEU A 18 -8.44 3.59 -5.54
CA LEU A 18 -9.01 2.44 -6.26
C LEU A 18 -10.07 2.89 -7.27
N ALA A 19 -11.00 3.76 -6.88
CA ALA A 19 -12.03 4.27 -7.78
C ALA A 19 -11.44 5.03 -8.99
N GLU A 20 -10.38 5.80 -8.75
CA GLU A 20 -9.66 6.47 -9.84
C GLU A 20 -8.95 5.47 -10.75
N LEU A 21 -8.29 4.46 -10.18
CA LEU A 21 -7.63 3.40 -10.93
C LEU A 21 -8.62 2.64 -11.83
N GLU A 22 -9.80 2.28 -11.31
CA GLU A 22 -10.88 1.63 -12.09
C GLU A 22 -11.34 2.51 -13.26
N THR A 23 -11.46 3.83 -13.03
CA THR A 23 -11.82 4.79 -14.10
C THR A 23 -10.75 4.83 -15.19
N ILE A 24 -9.47 4.83 -14.81
CA ILE A 24 -8.35 4.80 -15.75
C ILE A 24 -8.34 3.50 -16.56
N VAL A 25 -8.52 2.35 -15.91
CA VAL A 25 -8.58 1.04 -16.56
C VAL A 25 -9.72 1.03 -17.59
N GLY A 26 -10.93 1.44 -17.21
CA GLY A 26 -12.06 1.50 -18.13
C GLY A 26 -11.80 2.40 -19.35
N ARG A 27 -11.11 3.54 -19.16
CA ARG A 27 -10.71 4.40 -20.28
C ARG A 27 -9.69 3.74 -21.21
N LEU A 28 -8.68 3.07 -20.66
CA LEU A 28 -7.68 2.35 -21.44
C LEU A 28 -8.30 1.19 -22.23
N GLU A 29 -9.16 0.40 -21.59
CA GLU A 29 -9.86 -0.73 -22.21
C GLU A 29 -10.82 -0.30 -23.33
N SER A 30 -11.39 0.90 -23.22
CA SER A 30 -12.26 1.44 -24.26
C SER A 30 -11.54 1.71 -25.59
N GLY A 31 -10.20 1.85 -25.57
CA GLY A 31 -9.40 2.15 -26.76
C GLY A 31 -9.64 3.54 -27.38
N GLN A 32 -10.42 4.40 -26.72
CA GLN A 32 -10.80 5.71 -27.25
C GLN A 32 -9.77 6.81 -26.97
N ALA A 33 -8.81 6.56 -26.07
CA ALA A 33 -7.76 7.52 -25.73
C ALA A 33 -6.66 7.57 -26.80
N PRO A 34 -6.24 8.76 -27.28
CA PRO A 34 -5.07 8.90 -28.14
C PRO A 34 -3.80 8.36 -27.46
N LEU A 35 -2.83 7.88 -28.23
CA LEU A 35 -1.60 7.25 -27.72
C LEU A 35 -0.93 8.03 -26.56
N LYS A 36 -0.79 9.36 -26.71
CA LYS A 36 -0.18 10.21 -25.68
C LYS A 36 -0.98 10.22 -24.38
N GLU A 37 -2.31 10.23 -24.47
CA GLU A 37 -3.19 10.15 -23.30
C GLU A 37 -3.12 8.74 -22.69
N SER A 38 -3.10 7.69 -23.49
CA SER A 38 -2.97 6.30 -23.00
C SER A 38 -1.69 6.07 -22.21
N ILE A 39 -0.57 6.67 -22.62
CA ILE A 39 0.69 6.61 -21.86
C ILE A 39 0.54 7.31 -20.50
N ALA A 40 -0.03 8.52 -20.48
CA ALA A 40 -0.23 9.26 -19.23
C ALA A 40 -1.21 8.53 -18.27
N LEU A 41 -2.28 7.95 -18.81
CA LEU A 41 -3.24 7.12 -18.08
C LEU A 41 -2.54 5.90 -17.48
N TYR A 42 -1.69 5.22 -18.24
CA TYR A 42 -0.92 4.07 -17.76
C TYR A 42 0.04 4.45 -16.62
N GLU A 43 0.82 5.50 -16.78
CA GLU A 43 1.75 5.98 -15.74
C GLU A 43 1.02 6.34 -14.45
N ARG A 44 -0.10 7.05 -14.56
CA ARG A 44 -0.95 7.36 -13.40
C ARG A 44 -1.54 6.11 -12.77
N GLY A 45 -2.04 5.17 -13.58
CA GLY A 45 -2.56 3.90 -13.12
C GLY A 45 -1.52 3.07 -12.37
N ALA A 46 -0.27 3.03 -12.85
CA ALA A 46 0.83 2.37 -12.17
C ALA A 46 1.12 2.99 -10.79
N ALA A 47 1.14 4.32 -10.70
CA ALA A 47 1.33 5.02 -9.44
C ALA A 47 0.18 4.79 -8.44
N LEU A 48 -1.07 4.80 -8.89
CA LEU A 48 -2.25 4.47 -8.07
C LEU A 48 -2.19 3.02 -7.56
N ARG A 49 -1.84 2.07 -8.44
CA ARG A 49 -1.65 0.66 -8.06
C ARG A 49 -0.59 0.52 -6.98
N ALA A 50 0.57 1.16 -7.13
CA ALA A 50 1.64 1.12 -6.14
C ALA A 50 1.20 1.70 -4.78
N HIS A 51 0.42 2.79 -4.80
CA HIS A 51 -0.17 3.38 -3.58
C HIS A 51 -1.14 2.43 -2.88
N CYS A 52 -2.07 1.82 -3.63
CA CYS A 52 -3.01 0.83 -3.09
C CYS A 52 -2.28 -0.37 -2.47
N GLU A 53 -1.27 -0.92 -3.15
CA GLU A 53 -0.45 -2.01 -2.62
C GLU A 53 0.28 -1.63 -1.33
N SER A 54 0.80 -0.41 -1.25
CA SER A 54 1.45 0.10 -0.04
C SER A 54 0.49 0.17 1.15
N GLN A 55 -0.73 0.68 0.93
CA GLN A 55 -1.75 0.78 1.97
C GLN A 55 -2.20 -0.61 2.45
N LEU A 56 -2.40 -1.57 1.54
CA LEU A 56 -2.75 -2.94 1.90
C LEU A 56 -1.66 -3.62 2.72
N LYS A 57 -0.39 -3.50 2.32
CA LYS A 57 0.76 -4.01 3.09
C LYS A 57 0.84 -3.40 4.49
N ALA A 58 0.57 -2.09 4.61
CA ALA A 58 0.56 -1.42 5.90
C ALA A 58 -0.60 -1.90 6.79
N ALA A 59 -1.77 -2.19 6.22
CA ALA A 59 -2.90 -2.75 6.95
C ALA A 59 -2.63 -4.19 7.42
N GLU A 60 -2.08 -5.03 6.55
CA GLU A 60 -1.68 -6.42 6.87
C GLU A 60 -0.68 -6.45 8.02
N ALA A 61 0.40 -5.67 7.93
CA ALA A 61 1.42 -5.59 8.99
C ALA A 61 0.87 -5.10 10.34
N ARG A 62 -0.21 -4.30 10.34
CA ARG A 62 -0.90 -3.90 11.58
C ARG A 62 -1.71 -5.05 12.17
N ILE A 63 -2.40 -5.83 11.32
CA ILE A 63 -3.17 -6.99 11.76
C ILE A 63 -2.25 -8.05 12.36
N GLU A 64 -1.13 -8.36 11.69
CA GLU A 64 -0.14 -9.34 12.19
C GLU A 64 0.37 -8.96 13.59
N LYS A 65 0.70 -7.68 13.82
CA LYS A 65 1.14 -7.20 15.13
C LYS A 65 0.07 -7.40 16.22
N ILE A 66 -1.20 -7.17 15.89
CA ILE A 66 -2.32 -7.36 16.83
C ILE A 66 -2.52 -8.86 17.14
N MET A 67 -2.32 -9.74 16.16
CA MET A 67 -2.43 -11.19 16.37
C MET A 67 -1.27 -11.74 17.21
N LEU A 68 -0.02 -11.35 16.92
CA LEU A 68 1.14 -11.75 17.73
C LEU A 68 1.00 -11.34 19.21
N ASP A 69 0.42 -10.17 19.47
CA ASP A 69 0.14 -9.68 20.83
C ASP A 69 -0.99 -10.48 21.53
N LYS A 70 -1.93 -11.06 20.77
CA LYS A 70 -3.07 -11.83 21.29
C LYS A 70 -2.80 -13.33 21.47
N ASP A 71 -1.89 -13.91 20.70
CA ASP A 71 -1.56 -15.36 20.72
C ASP A 71 -0.36 -15.72 21.62
N GLY A 72 0.16 -14.75 22.39
CA GLY A 72 0.76 -15.05 23.70
C GLY A 72 2.26 -15.36 23.77
N GLN A 73 3.13 -14.62 23.07
CA GLN A 73 4.57 -14.56 23.40
C GLN A 73 5.08 -13.10 23.45
N PRO A 74 5.70 -12.67 24.57
CA PRO A 74 5.91 -11.26 24.87
C PRO A 74 7.04 -10.58 24.09
N VAL A 75 6.75 -9.37 23.62
CA VAL A 75 7.73 -8.30 23.42
C VAL A 75 8.24 -7.83 24.79
N GLY A 76 9.23 -8.53 25.32
CA GLY A 76 9.92 -8.12 26.55
C GLY A 76 10.34 -9.30 27.41
N THR A 77 11.46 -9.94 27.06
CA THR A 77 12.18 -10.77 28.02
C THR A 77 13.54 -10.14 28.24
N GLU A 78 13.67 -9.35 29.31
CA GLU A 78 14.97 -9.06 29.90
C GLU A 78 15.45 -10.34 30.60
N PRO A 79 16.71 -10.77 30.41
CA PRO A 79 17.24 -11.93 31.11
C PRO A 79 17.19 -11.69 32.62
N LEU A 80 16.67 -12.65 33.37
CA LEU A 80 16.85 -12.66 34.82
C LEU A 80 18.33 -12.97 35.09
N ASP A 81 19.06 -11.99 35.64
CA ASP A 81 20.45 -12.18 36.06
C ASP A 81 20.59 -13.41 36.97
N PRO A 82 21.48 -14.36 36.65
CA PRO A 82 21.68 -15.55 37.46
C PRO A 82 22.62 -15.22 38.61
N ASP A 83 22.17 -14.42 39.57
CA ASP A 83 22.93 -14.21 40.81
C ASP A 83 21.98 -14.10 42.01
N THR A 84 21.63 -15.26 42.58
CA THR A 84 21.23 -15.33 43.98
C THR A 84 21.70 -16.66 44.59
N ARG A 85 22.89 -16.59 45.20
CA ARG A 85 23.50 -17.50 46.20
C ARG A 85 23.98 -18.89 45.80
#